data_AF-A0AAD8DYT2-F1
#
_entry.id   AF-A0AAD8DYT2-F1
#
_cell.length_a   1.000
_cell.length_b   1.000
_cell.length_c   1.000
_cell.angle_alpha   90.00
_cell.angle_beta   90.00
_cell.angle_gamma   90.00
#
_symmetry.space_group_name_H-M   'P 1'
#
loop_
_entity.id
_entity.type
_entity.pdbx_description
1 polymer ?
#
loop_
_entity_poly.entity_id
_entity_poly.type
_entity_poly.pdbx_seq_one_letter_code
_entity_poly.pdbx_strand_id
1 'polypeptide(L)'
;MPLKLKGKIYKSVLRPVILYGSECWAVKKMDEKRVHVAEMRMLRWMCGVTRMDKVRYEYIRGSLRVAPVTEKFKGNRLYWYGHVKRRDEMHVTKRVLNLQVDVWRGSGRPKKRWMDCVRSDMKYDV
;
A
#
# COMPACT_ATOMS: atom_id res chain seq x y z
N MET A 1 19.22 -6.68 -19.87
CA MET A 1 19.25 -5.72 -18.73
C MET A 1 19.42 -6.45 -17.41
N PRO A 2 20.41 -6.08 -16.57
CA PRO A 2 20.66 -6.71 -15.27
C PRO A 2 19.44 -6.65 -14.33
N LEU A 3 19.23 -7.70 -13.52
CA LEU A 3 18.09 -7.78 -12.58
C LEU A 3 18.07 -6.63 -11.57
N LYS A 4 19.25 -6.22 -11.07
CA LYS A 4 19.37 -5.06 -10.17
C LYS A 4 18.85 -3.76 -10.81
N LEU A 5 19.07 -3.57 -12.11
CA LEU A 5 18.60 -2.40 -12.84
C LEU A 5 17.09 -2.46 -13.08
N LYS A 6 16.55 -3.64 -13.45
CA LYS A 6 15.10 -3.89 -13.50
C LYS A 6 14.42 -3.53 -12.18
N GLY A 7 15.00 -3.97 -11.06
CA GLY A 7 14.51 -3.63 -9.72
C GLY A 7 14.51 -2.12 -9.44
N LYS A 8 15.55 -1.39 -9.86
CA LYS A 8 15.59 0.09 -9.75
C LYS A 8 14.47 0.74 -10.57
N ILE A 9 14.29 0.34 -11.82
CA ILE A 9 13.23 0.87 -12.71
C ILE A 9 11.84 0.63 -12.12
N TYR A 10 11.56 -0.58 -11.62
CA TYR A 10 10.30 -0.85 -10.95
C TYR A 10 10.06 0.10 -9.77
N LYS A 11 11.08 0.29 -8.91
CA LYS A 11 10.96 1.15 -7.73
C LYS A 11 10.74 2.62 -8.08
N SER A 12 11.35 3.11 -9.15
CA SER A 12 11.30 4.53 -9.54
C SER A 12 10.09 4.87 -10.40
N VAL A 13 9.66 3.97 -11.29
CA VAL A 13 8.64 4.27 -12.31
C VAL A 13 7.30 3.63 -11.97
N LEU A 14 7.29 2.32 -11.72
CA LEU A 14 6.05 1.56 -11.59
C LEU A 14 5.46 1.67 -10.18
N ARG A 15 6.30 1.59 -9.16
CA ARG A 15 5.86 1.61 -7.76
C ARG A 15 5.10 2.90 -7.40
N PRO A 16 5.55 4.11 -7.76
CA PRO A 16 4.79 5.34 -7.46
C PRO A 16 3.40 5.34 -8.11
N VAL A 17 3.28 4.84 -9.33
CA VAL A 17 2.00 4.74 -10.06
C VAL A 17 1.03 3.79 -9.34
N ILE A 18 1.52 2.63 -8.89
CA ILE A 18 0.70 1.65 -8.14
C ILE A 18 0.29 2.20 -6.77
N LEU A 19 1.18 2.98 -6.13
CA LEU A 19 0.98 3.54 -4.80
C LEU A 19 0.25 4.89 -4.83
N TYR A 20 -0.16 5.38 -5.99
CA TYR A 20 -0.86 6.65 -6.08
C TYR A 20 -2.15 6.62 -5.25
N GLY A 21 -2.33 7.63 -4.38
CA GLY A 21 -3.48 7.71 -3.48
C GLY A 21 -3.47 6.74 -2.28
N SER A 22 -2.41 5.91 -2.12
CA SER A 22 -2.29 4.94 -1.01
C SER A 22 -2.38 5.56 0.39
N GLU A 23 -2.08 6.84 0.50
CA GLU A 23 -2.09 7.62 1.74
C GLU A 23 -3.50 7.79 2.32
N CYS A 24 -4.52 7.94 1.45
CA CYS A 24 -5.85 8.42 1.84
C CYS A 24 -6.95 7.35 1.71
N TRP A 25 -6.65 6.16 1.19
CA TRP A 25 -7.66 5.13 0.92
C TRP A 25 -7.88 4.18 2.09
N ALA A 26 -9.14 3.84 2.37
CA ALA A 26 -9.52 2.79 3.30
C ALA A 26 -9.41 1.40 2.62
N VAL A 27 -8.17 0.97 2.34
CA VAL A 27 -7.88 -0.24 1.55
C VAL A 27 -8.47 -1.48 2.22
N LYS A 28 -9.23 -2.30 1.47
CA LYS A 28 -9.71 -3.62 1.95
C LYS A 28 -8.66 -4.70 1.68
N LYS A 29 -8.70 -5.81 2.42
CA LYS A 29 -7.83 -6.97 2.16
C LYS A 29 -7.93 -7.49 0.72
N MET A 30 -9.11 -7.41 0.12
CA MET A 30 -9.31 -7.76 -1.30
C MET A 30 -8.52 -6.85 -2.24
N ASP A 31 -8.50 -5.54 -1.95
CA ASP A 31 -7.78 -4.56 -2.77
C ASP A 31 -6.26 -4.76 -2.62
N GLU A 32 -5.77 -4.99 -1.40
CA GLU A 32 -4.37 -5.37 -1.15
C GLU A 32 -3.96 -6.62 -1.94
N LYS A 33 -4.83 -7.65 -1.95
CA LYS A 33 -4.61 -8.87 -2.73
C LYS A 33 -4.56 -8.59 -4.24
N ARG A 34 -5.45 -7.74 -4.75
CA ARG A 34 -5.45 -7.34 -6.18
C ARG A 34 -4.17 -6.62 -6.55
N VAL A 35 -3.73 -5.66 -5.75
CA VAL A 35 -2.46 -4.92 -5.96
C VAL A 35 -1.27 -5.88 -5.87
N HIS A 36 -1.25 -6.79 -4.89
CA HIS A 36 -0.19 -7.80 -4.77
C HIS A 36 -0.11 -8.70 -6.01
N VAL A 37 -1.25 -9.17 -6.52
CA VAL A 37 -1.30 -10.00 -7.73
C VAL A 37 -0.82 -9.20 -8.95
N ALA A 38 -1.24 -7.94 -9.09
CA ALA A 38 -0.79 -7.07 -10.16
C ALA A 38 0.72 -6.82 -10.11
N GLU A 39 1.26 -6.49 -8.93
CA GLU A 39 2.71 -6.34 -8.69
C GLU A 39 3.45 -7.60 -9.12
N MET A 40 3.05 -8.76 -8.61
CA MET A 40 3.72 -10.02 -8.92
C MET A 40 3.66 -10.38 -10.39
N ARG A 41 2.56 -10.08 -11.09
CA ARG A 41 2.44 -10.26 -12.54
C ARG A 41 3.46 -9.40 -13.29
N MET A 42 3.60 -8.13 -12.92
CA MET A 42 4.58 -7.22 -13.51
C MET A 42 6.02 -7.67 -13.23
N LEU A 43 6.35 -8.02 -11.99
CA LEU A 43 7.70 -8.46 -11.62
C LEU A 43 8.10 -9.76 -12.33
N ARG A 44 7.16 -10.71 -12.48
CA ARG A 44 7.36 -11.94 -13.26
C ARG A 44 7.65 -11.64 -14.72
N TRP A 45 6.82 -10.80 -15.34
CA TRP A 45 6.99 -10.43 -16.74
C TRP A 45 8.33 -9.73 -16.97
N MET A 46 8.71 -8.80 -16.10
CA MET A 46 10.04 -8.15 -16.15
C MET A 46 11.20 -9.14 -16.03
N CYS A 47 11.04 -10.22 -15.27
CA CYS A 47 12.06 -11.26 -15.12
C CYS A 47 12.01 -12.33 -16.22
N GLY A 48 11.00 -12.34 -17.09
CA GLY A 48 10.79 -13.40 -18.07
C GLY A 48 10.36 -14.73 -17.44
N VAL A 49 9.78 -14.70 -16.24
CA VAL A 49 9.38 -15.89 -15.47
C VAL A 49 7.87 -16.09 -15.62
N THR A 50 7.48 -17.29 -16.03
CA THR A 50 6.08 -17.70 -16.16
C THR A 50 5.55 -18.31 -14.86
N ARG A 51 4.29 -18.78 -14.86
CA ARG A 51 3.75 -19.57 -13.75
C ARG A 51 4.22 -21.03 -13.79
N MET A 52 4.63 -21.54 -14.95
CA MET A 52 5.07 -22.92 -15.13
C MET A 52 6.43 -23.17 -14.48
N ASP A 53 7.26 -22.14 -14.39
CA ASP A 53 8.57 -22.21 -13.74
C ASP A 53 8.49 -22.45 -12.22
N LYS A 54 7.29 -22.37 -11.63
CA LYS A 54 7.01 -22.62 -10.20
C LYS A 54 7.91 -21.84 -9.22
N VAL A 55 8.54 -20.75 -9.69
CA VAL A 55 9.41 -19.90 -8.88
C VAL A 55 8.59 -19.19 -7.81
N ARG A 56 9.04 -19.29 -6.56
CA ARG A 56 8.45 -18.62 -5.39
C ARG A 56 8.51 -17.10 -5.51
N TYR A 57 7.50 -16.41 -4.98
CA TYR A 57 7.41 -14.94 -5.11
C TYR A 57 8.51 -14.22 -4.33
N GLU A 58 8.95 -14.81 -3.22
CA GLU A 58 10.02 -14.32 -2.35
C GLU A 58 11.34 -14.24 -3.12
N TYR A 59 11.62 -15.26 -3.95
CA TYR A 59 12.82 -15.30 -4.79
C TYR A 59 12.82 -14.22 -5.88
N ILE A 60 11.66 -14.02 -6.54
CA ILE A 60 11.51 -12.97 -7.57
C ILE A 60 11.73 -11.58 -6.96
N ARG A 61 11.11 -11.30 -5.80
CA ARG A 61 11.28 -10.03 -5.09
C ARG A 61 12.71 -9.84 -4.59
N GLY A 62 13.33 -10.88 -4.03
CA GLY A 62 14.72 -10.87 -3.55
C GLY A 62 15.71 -10.59 -4.68
N SER A 63 15.55 -11.25 -5.83
CA SER A 63 16.37 -11.04 -7.02
C SER A 63 16.34 -9.59 -7.53
N LEU A 64 15.18 -8.92 -7.39
CA LEU A 64 15.01 -7.51 -7.78
C LEU A 64 15.31 -6.52 -6.64
N ARG A 65 15.56 -6.99 -5.40
CA ARG A 65 15.68 -6.17 -4.18
C ARG A 65 14.49 -5.20 -4.01
N VAL A 66 13.29 -5.78 -4.10
CA VAL A 66 11.99 -5.08 -4.04
C VAL A 66 11.21 -5.55 -2.82
N ALA A 67 10.96 -4.64 -1.87
CA ALA A 67 10.02 -4.89 -0.77
C ALA A 67 8.57 -5.04 -1.29
N PRO A 68 7.71 -5.84 -0.63
CA PRO A 68 6.30 -5.97 -0.97
C PRO A 68 5.57 -4.63 -1.08
N VAL A 69 4.72 -4.48 -2.10
CA VAL A 69 3.91 -3.26 -2.27
C VAL A 69 2.99 -2.98 -1.07
N THR A 70 2.50 -4.03 -0.41
CA THR A 70 1.63 -3.92 0.77
C THR A 70 2.31 -3.24 1.94
N GLU A 71 3.60 -3.51 2.18
CA GLU A 71 4.38 -2.80 3.19
C GLU A 71 4.55 -1.32 2.84
N LYS A 72 4.72 -1.00 1.55
CA LYS A 72 4.78 0.39 1.10
C LYS A 72 3.43 1.11 1.22
N PHE A 73 2.32 0.41 1.00
CA PHE A 73 0.98 0.94 1.31
C PHE A 73 0.84 1.30 2.78
N LYS A 74 1.18 0.38 3.69
CA LYS A 74 1.14 0.62 5.14
C LYS A 74 2.04 1.81 5.52
N GLY A 75 3.28 1.81 5.03
CA GLY A 75 4.26 2.87 5.29
C GLY A 75 3.81 4.25 4.84
N ASN A 76 3.29 4.39 3.61
CA ASN A 76 2.81 5.68 3.10
C ASN A 76 1.64 6.22 3.93
N ARG A 77 0.67 5.36 4.29
CA ARG A 77 -0.47 5.75 5.12
C ARG A 77 -0.04 6.20 6.51
N LEU A 78 0.90 5.50 7.14
CA LEU A 78 1.45 5.88 8.44
C LEU A 78 2.29 7.17 8.37
N TYR A 79 3.07 7.34 7.29
CA TYR A 79 3.84 8.55 7.05
C TYR A 79 2.91 9.77 6.92
N TRP A 80 1.86 9.66 6.11
CA TRP A 80 0.84 10.68 5.94
C TRP A 80 0.11 10.98 7.25
N TYR A 81 -0.33 9.94 7.97
CA TYR A 81 -0.97 10.10 9.28
C TYR A 81 -0.05 10.87 10.25
N GLY A 82 1.21 10.46 10.36
CA GLY A 82 2.19 11.13 11.20
C GLY A 82 2.43 12.58 10.78
N HIS A 83 2.48 12.86 9.48
CA HIS A 83 2.57 14.22 8.95
C HIS A 83 1.39 15.08 9.39
N VAL A 84 0.16 14.59 9.23
CA VAL A 84 -1.05 15.32 9.65
C VAL A 84 -1.10 15.49 11.17
N LYS A 85 -0.72 14.47 11.94
CA LYS A 85 -0.77 14.53 13.41
C LYS A 85 0.19 15.57 14.00
N ARG A 86 1.34 15.81 13.35
CA ARG A 86 2.33 16.83 13.74
C ARG A 86 1.95 18.26 13.33
N ARG A 87 0.91 18.47 12.52
CA ARG A 87 0.42 19.82 12.18
C ARG A 87 -0.21 20.50 13.40
N ASP A 88 -0.33 21.83 13.30
CA ASP A 88 -1.07 22.64 14.26
C ASP A 88 -2.54 22.19 14.40
N GLU A 89 -3.13 22.34 15.59
CA GLU A 89 -4.51 21.91 15.86
C GLU A 89 -5.55 22.66 15.01
N MET A 90 -5.29 23.91 14.62
CA MET A 90 -6.17 24.69 13.76
C MET A 90 -5.99 24.37 12.26
N HIS A 91 -4.94 23.62 11.90
CA HIS A 91 -4.70 23.22 10.53
C HIS A 91 -5.84 22.34 10.00
N VAL A 92 -6.38 22.68 8.84
CA VAL A 92 -7.61 22.08 8.27
C VAL A 92 -7.53 20.55 8.22
N THR A 93 -6.40 19.98 7.79
CA THR A 93 -6.25 18.52 7.71
C THR A 93 -6.31 17.81 9.06
N LYS A 94 -5.81 18.45 10.13
CA LYS A 94 -5.83 17.89 11.49
C LYS A 94 -7.23 18.01 12.10
N ARG A 95 -7.91 19.12 11.84
CA ARG A 95 -9.34 19.28 12.18
C ARG A 95 -10.20 18.22 11.51
N VAL A 96 -10.03 18.00 10.20
CA VAL A 96 -10.77 16.97 9.44
C VAL A 96 -10.44 15.56 9.95
N LEU A 97 -9.17 15.28 10.27
CA LEU A 97 -8.75 14.00 10.84
C LEU A 97 -9.45 13.70 12.18
N ASN A 98 -9.57 14.72 13.03
CA ASN A 98 -10.18 14.60 14.36
C ASN A 98 -11.71 14.71 14.33
N LEU A 99 -12.30 15.12 13.20
CA LEU A 99 -13.74 15.29 13.07
C LEU A 99 -14.44 13.93 13.18
N GLN A 100 -15.23 13.76 14.23
CA GLN A 100 -16.14 12.64 14.36
C GLN A 100 -17.50 13.06 13.80
N VAL A 101 -17.94 12.37 12.74
CA VAL A 101 -19.28 12.55 12.18
C VAL A 101 -20.09 11.31 12.50
N ASP A 102 -21.06 11.46 13.39
CA ASP A 102 -22.04 10.42 13.70
C ASP A 102 -23.10 10.38 12.61
N VAL A 103 -22.76 9.67 11.54
CA VAL A 103 -23.68 9.43 10.42
C VAL A 103 -24.25 8.02 10.55
N TRP A 104 -25.57 7.91 10.58
CA TRP A 104 -26.27 6.63 10.39
C TRP A 104 -25.85 6.04 9.02
N ARG A 105 -25.32 4.81 9.03
CA ARG A 105 -24.88 4.14 7.80
C ARG A 105 -25.86 3.05 7.45
N GLY A 106 -26.62 3.29 6.39
CA GLY A 106 -27.49 2.28 5.79
C GLY A 106 -26.74 1.04 5.31
N SER A 107 -27.49 -0.02 5.07
CA SER A 107 -26.98 -1.28 4.52
C SER A 107 -26.26 -1.06 3.19
N GLY A 108 -25.18 -1.82 2.95
CA GLY A 108 -24.36 -1.73 1.72
C GLY A 108 -23.19 -0.75 1.76
N ARG A 109 -23.16 0.25 2.66
CA ARG A 109 -22.02 1.17 2.78
C ARG A 109 -20.80 0.46 3.42
N PRO A 110 -19.58 0.63 2.89
CA PRO A 110 -18.38 0.05 3.52
C PRO A 110 -18.24 0.46 4.99
N LYS A 111 -18.15 -0.54 5.88
CA LYS A 111 -17.96 -0.30 7.32
C LYS A 111 -16.55 0.20 7.66
N LYS A 112 -15.53 -0.26 6.90
CA LYS A 112 -14.11 0.06 7.14
C LYS A 112 -13.83 1.55 6.92
N ARG A 113 -13.36 2.24 7.96
CA ARG A 113 -12.89 3.63 7.89
C ARG A 113 -11.39 3.68 7.63
N TRP A 114 -10.91 4.82 7.14
CA TRP A 114 -9.48 5.04 6.96
C TRP A 114 -8.71 4.95 8.30
N MET A 115 -9.25 5.52 9.39
CA MET A 115 -8.67 5.39 10.72
C MET A 115 -8.62 3.94 11.23
N ASP A 116 -9.52 3.07 10.80
CA ASP A 116 -9.44 1.64 11.14
C ASP A 116 -8.24 0.98 10.46
N CYS A 117 -7.91 1.38 9.23
CA CYS A 117 -6.67 0.95 8.57
C CYS A 117 -5.44 1.44 9.33
N VAL A 118 -5.38 2.74 9.69
CA VAL A 118 -4.24 3.32 10.44
C VAL A 118 -4.02 2.58 11.75
N ARG A 119 -5.09 2.34 12.53
CA ARG A 119 -5.01 1.57 13.78
C ARG A 119 -4.54 0.14 13.55
N SER A 120 -4.97 -0.49 12.45
CA SER A 120 -4.52 -1.82 12.09
C SER A 120 -3.04 -1.86 11.70
N ASP A 121 -2.50 -0.82 11.06
CA ASP A 121 -1.10 -0.77 10.66
C ASP A 121 -0.15 -0.45 11.82
N MET A 122 -0.65 0.26 12.83
CA MET A 122 0.08 0.53 14.07
C MET A 122 0.21 -0.70 14.96
N LYS A 123 -0.70 -1.68 14.82
CA LYS A 123 -0.56 -2.97 15.48
C LYS A 123 0.55 -3.72 14.77
N TYR A 124 1.65 -3.95 15.48
CA TYR A 124 2.74 -4.79 14.99
C TYR A 124 2.19 -6.19 14.67
N ASP A 125 2.52 -6.69 13.48
CA ASP A 125 2.36 -8.10 13.14
C ASP A 125 3.43 -8.85 13.98
N VAL A 126 3.08 -9.22 15.22
CA VAL A 126 3.86 -10.13 16.09
C VAL A 126 3.71 -11.56 15.59
#